data_AF-A0A1W1HL85-F1
#
_entry.id   AF-A0A1W1HL85-F1
#
_cell.length_a   1.000
_cell.length_b   1.000
_cell.length_c   1.000
_cell.angle_alpha   90.00
_cell.angle_beta   90.00
_cell.angle_gamma   90.00
#
_symmetry.space_group_name_H-M   'P 1'
#
loop_
_entity.id
_entity.type
_entity.pdbx_description
1 polymer ?
#
loop_
_entity_poly.entity_id
_entity_poly.type
_entity_poly.pdbx_seq_one_letter_code
_entity_poly.pdbx_strand_id
1 'polypeptide(L)'
;MKLPDTIKTHSQANGFSLTESTKESSLPNLDSANGFNVMNSANGFTLLEILVSISILGVVLISIFKMQSGTIALSSSGEFYSTASYLASMKLTDFTDQLKSNNHEEDSYGDFGENFPGYMWHSHIEEKGLSSDSIPEETMEILETAIGKDMIRRFMKIDLEISHENGNTFAISTWRFLQNEEK
;
A
#
# COMPACT_ATOMS: atom_id res chain seq x y z
N MET A 1 28.92 60.38 7.53
CA MET A 1 29.84 61.49 7.84
C MET A 1 29.52 62.60 6.86
N LYS A 2 29.21 63.80 7.40
CA LYS A 2 28.81 65.02 6.69
C LYS A 2 29.88 65.47 5.68
N LEU A 3 29.47 66.13 4.59
CA LEU A 3 29.86 67.50 4.18
C LEU A 3 29.30 67.81 2.75
N PRO A 4 29.13 69.09 2.36
CA PRO A 4 27.82 69.65 1.99
C PRO A 4 27.82 70.53 0.72
N ASP A 5 26.64 71.11 0.44
CA ASP A 5 26.31 72.43 -0.10
C ASP A 5 27.22 73.15 -1.13
N THR A 6 26.62 73.36 -2.32
CA THR A 6 26.24 74.66 -2.94
C THR A 6 27.24 75.82 -2.87
N ILE A 7 27.55 76.48 -4.02
CA ILE A 7 27.31 77.92 -4.35
C ILE A 7 27.67 78.24 -5.83
N LYS A 8 26.64 78.64 -6.59
CA LYS A 8 26.43 79.75 -7.58
C LYS A 8 27.59 80.33 -8.43
N THR A 9 27.30 80.60 -9.71
CA THR A 9 27.16 81.95 -10.38
C THR A 9 26.99 81.78 -11.91
N HIS A 10 25.84 82.14 -12.50
CA HIS A 10 25.51 83.42 -13.17
C HIS A 10 26.12 83.62 -14.57
N SER A 11 25.29 83.65 -15.62
CA SER A 11 25.29 84.73 -16.62
C SER A 11 24.11 84.58 -17.57
N GLN A 12 23.33 85.64 -17.69
CA GLN A 12 22.16 85.77 -18.55
C GLN A 12 22.54 86.53 -19.83
N ALA A 13 21.88 86.14 -20.92
CA ALA A 13 21.30 87.00 -21.96
C ALA A 13 22.20 87.72 -23.00
N ASN A 14 21.53 87.95 -24.13
CA ASN A 14 21.88 88.69 -25.35
C ASN A 14 22.50 87.81 -26.44
N GLY A 15 21.97 87.69 -27.65
CA GLY A 15 20.92 88.47 -28.31
C GLY A 15 21.31 88.66 -29.77
N PHE A 16 20.32 88.47 -30.64
CA PHE A 16 20.17 89.09 -31.97
C PHE A 16 20.68 88.38 -33.24
N SER A 17 19.69 88.22 -34.12
CA SER A 17 19.52 87.52 -35.39
C SER A 17 20.31 88.08 -36.58
N LEU A 18 20.26 87.38 -37.73
CA LEU A 18 19.49 87.81 -38.93
C LEU A 18 19.63 86.81 -40.11
N THR A 19 18.46 86.48 -40.70
CA THR A 19 18.14 86.29 -42.14
C THR A 19 18.81 85.15 -42.93
N GLU A 20 18.17 84.36 -43.80
CA GLU A 20 16.93 84.48 -44.59
C GLU A 20 16.64 83.09 -45.20
N SER A 21 15.40 82.57 -45.16
CA SER A 21 14.46 82.51 -46.30
C SER A 21 14.88 81.51 -47.41
N THR A 22 14.26 80.35 -47.57
CA THR A 22 12.95 80.07 -48.19
C THR A 22 12.84 78.53 -48.25
N LYS A 23 11.72 77.84 -48.04
CA LYS A 23 10.49 77.88 -48.83
C LYS A 23 9.40 77.09 -48.10
N GLU A 24 8.22 77.67 -48.04
CA GLU A 24 7.01 77.19 -47.38
C GLU A 24 6.11 76.36 -48.34
N SER A 25 5.11 75.67 -47.75
CA SER A 25 3.84 75.19 -48.33
C SER A 25 3.87 73.81 -49.05
N SER A 26 2.99 72.81 -48.81
CA SER A 26 1.74 72.66 -48.04
C SER A 26 1.44 71.15 -47.82
N LEU A 27 0.80 70.78 -46.69
CA LEU A 27 0.45 69.39 -46.26
C LEU A 27 -0.73 68.77 -47.05
N PRO A 28 -0.88 67.42 -47.03
CA PRO A 28 -1.91 66.79 -46.19
C PRO A 28 -1.37 65.54 -45.45
N ASN A 29 -1.55 65.38 -44.14
CA ASN A 29 -2.74 64.91 -43.41
C ASN A 29 -2.69 63.39 -43.12
N LEU A 30 -2.78 63.09 -41.82
CA LEU A 30 -3.28 61.89 -41.14
C LEU A 30 -2.71 60.51 -41.50
N ASP A 31 -2.11 59.93 -40.46
CA ASP A 31 -2.31 58.55 -40.05
C ASP A 31 -1.65 57.48 -40.93
N SER A 32 -0.47 57.02 -40.53
CA SER A 32 -0.03 55.66 -40.90
C SER A 32 1.04 55.12 -39.97
N ALA A 33 0.61 54.08 -39.26
CA ALA A 33 1.38 52.90 -38.88
C ALA A 33 2.33 53.04 -37.68
N ASN A 34 1.72 53.15 -36.49
CA ASN A 34 2.10 52.26 -35.39
C ASN A 34 2.05 50.81 -35.88
N GLY A 35 3.22 50.25 -36.21
CA GLY A 35 3.37 48.88 -36.68
C GLY A 35 4.19 48.03 -35.72
N PHE A 36 3.97 48.11 -34.41
CA PHE A 36 4.39 47.03 -33.52
C PHE A 36 3.44 45.86 -33.75
N ASN A 37 3.71 45.07 -34.79
CA ASN A 37 3.10 43.77 -34.99
C ASN A 37 3.59 42.84 -33.87
N VAL A 38 2.95 42.91 -32.71
CA VAL A 38 2.84 41.74 -31.85
C VAL A 38 1.92 40.81 -32.61
N MET A 39 2.48 39.79 -33.27
CA MET A 39 1.68 38.62 -33.61
C MET A 39 1.27 37.97 -32.30
N ASN A 40 0.18 38.46 -31.71
CA ASN A 40 -0.47 37.81 -30.60
C ASN A 40 -1.29 36.67 -31.19
N SER A 41 -0.62 35.54 -31.47
CA SER A 41 -1.30 34.27 -31.67
C SER A 41 -1.85 33.86 -30.30
N ALA A 42 -3.00 34.42 -29.94
CA ALA A 42 -3.78 34.04 -28.78
C ALA A 42 -4.39 32.65 -29.03
N ASN A 43 -3.54 31.62 -29.01
CA ASN A 43 -3.94 30.22 -29.05
C ASN A 43 -4.42 29.84 -27.65
N GLY A 44 -5.70 30.11 -27.37
CA GLY A 44 -6.36 29.62 -26.17
C GLY A 44 -6.62 28.12 -26.25
N PHE A 45 -6.74 27.47 -25.10
CA PHE A 45 -7.18 26.08 -25.02
C PHE A 45 -8.59 25.96 -25.61
N THR A 46 -8.78 25.01 -26.52
CA THR A 46 -10.12 24.72 -27.02
C THR A 46 -10.98 24.13 -25.90
N LEU A 47 -12.29 24.33 -25.97
CA LEU A 47 -13.23 23.70 -25.03
C LEU A 47 -13.09 22.17 -25.05
N LEU A 48 -12.84 21.60 -26.24
CA LEU A 48 -12.61 20.17 -26.41
C LEU A 48 -11.37 19.69 -25.64
N GLU A 49 -10.28 20.45 -25.65
CA GLU A 49 -9.04 20.09 -24.99
C GLU A 49 -9.17 20.08 -23.47
N ILE A 50 -9.89 21.05 -22.91
CA ILE A 50 -10.19 21.09 -21.48
C ILE A 50 -11.11 19.92 -21.08
N LEU A 51 -12.11 19.59 -21.90
CA LEU A 51 -12.98 18.44 -21.64
C LEU A 51 -12.21 17.11 -21.66
N VAL A 52 -11.33 16.91 -22.64
CA VAL A 52 -10.49 15.71 -22.70
C VAL A 52 -9.53 15.65 -21.52
N SER A 53 -8.92 16.77 -21.14
CA SER A 53 -7.99 16.86 -20.00
C SER A 53 -8.69 16.48 -18.69
N ILE A 54 -9.86 17.07 -18.41
CA ILE A 54 -10.64 16.78 -17.20
C ILE A 54 -11.11 15.32 -17.21
N SER A 55 -11.48 14.78 -18.38
CA SER A 55 -11.88 13.37 -18.50
C SER A 55 -10.76 12.42 -18.12
N ILE A 56 -9.54 12.66 -18.64
CA ILE A 56 -8.36 11.85 -18.30
C ILE A 56 -8.02 12.01 -16.82
N LEU A 57 -8.01 13.24 -16.30
CA LEU A 57 -7.75 13.52 -14.89
C LEU A 57 -8.74 12.80 -13.96
N GLY A 58 -10.03 12.79 -14.33
CA GLY A 58 -11.06 12.10 -13.57
C GLY A 58 -10.81 10.59 -13.48
N VAL A 59 -10.52 9.93 -14.61
CA VAL A 59 -10.22 8.49 -14.64
C VAL A 59 -8.96 8.17 -13.83
N VAL A 60 -7.91 8.98 -13.97
CA VAL A 60 -6.65 8.81 -13.23
C VAL A 60 -6.88 8.96 -11.73
N LEU A 61 -7.62 9.98 -11.30
CA LEU A 61 -7.90 10.23 -9.89
C LEU A 61 -8.68 9.08 -9.26
N ILE A 62 -9.71 8.56 -9.94
CA ILE A 62 -10.47 7.39 -9.47
C ILE A 62 -9.56 6.17 -9.36
N SER A 63 -8.67 5.95 -10.33
CA SER A 63 -7.74 4.82 -10.33
C SER A 63 -6.77 4.89 -9.14
N ILE A 64 -6.19 6.06 -8.88
CA ILE A 64 -5.31 6.30 -7.72
C ILE A 64 -6.09 6.12 -6.42
N PHE A 65 -7.29 6.70 -6.33
CA PHE A 65 -8.13 6.59 -5.13
C PHE A 65 -8.45 5.12 -4.81
N LYS A 66 -8.81 4.33 -5.83
CA LYS A 66 -9.06 2.89 -5.68
C LYS A 66 -7.80 2.13 -5.27
N MET A 67 -6.65 2.45 -5.86
CA MET A 67 -5.37 1.83 -5.51
C MET A 67 -5.01 2.12 -4.05
N GLN A 68 -5.12 3.38 -3.62
CA GLN A 68 -4.84 3.80 -2.26
C GLN A 68 -5.82 3.17 -1.25
N SER A 69 -7.11 3.11 -1.61
CA SER A 69 -8.13 2.44 -0.79
C SER A 69 -7.84 0.95 -0.66
N GLY A 70 -7.37 0.30 -1.73
CA GLY A 70 -6.93 -1.09 -1.71
C GLY A 70 -5.73 -1.31 -0.79
N THR A 71 -4.74 -0.41 -0.81
CA THR A 71 -3.56 -0.48 0.08
C THR A 71 -3.95 -0.38 1.56
N ILE A 72 -4.89 0.49 1.92
CA ILE A 72 -5.36 0.64 3.31
C ILE A 72 -6.07 -0.64 3.79
N ALA A 73 -6.93 -1.22 2.95
CA ALA A 73 -7.60 -2.48 3.26
C ALA A 73 -6.60 -3.63 3.46
N LEU A 74 -5.59 -3.74 2.57
CA LEU A 74 -4.54 -4.74 2.70
C LEU A 74 -3.67 -4.55 3.94
N SER A 75 -3.36 -3.30 4.30
CA SER A 75 -2.54 -2.99 5.48
C SER A 75 -3.21 -3.47 6.77
N SER A 76 -4.51 -3.22 6.91
CA SER A 76 -5.27 -3.66 8.09
C SER A 76 -5.37 -5.20 8.17
N SER A 77 -5.59 -5.87 7.03
CA SER A 77 -5.55 -7.34 6.98
C SER A 77 -4.15 -7.89 7.29
N GLY A 78 -3.08 -7.22 6.85
CA GLY A 78 -1.70 -7.65 7.04
C GLY A 78 -1.27 -7.72 8.51
N GLU A 79 -1.73 -6.76 9.33
CA GLU A 79 -1.49 -6.76 10.78
C GLU A 79 -2.17 -7.96 11.45
N PHE A 80 -3.41 -8.27 11.08
CA PHE A 80 -4.13 -9.43 11.58
C PHE A 80 -3.40 -10.73 11.23
N TYR A 81 -3.04 -10.95 9.96
CA TYR A 81 -2.37 -12.18 9.54
C TYR A 81 -1.02 -12.39 10.21
N SER A 82 -0.25 -11.31 10.39
CA SER A 82 1.04 -11.37 11.09
C SER A 82 0.87 -11.78 12.56
N THR A 83 -0.10 -11.17 13.24
CA THR A 83 -0.39 -11.46 14.66
C THR A 83 -0.99 -12.84 14.84
N ALA A 84 -1.97 -13.22 14.01
CA ALA A 84 -2.59 -14.54 14.04
C ALA A 84 -1.57 -15.65 13.75
N SER A 85 -0.65 -15.45 12.80
CA SER A 85 0.43 -16.42 12.53
C SER A 85 1.38 -16.59 13.72
N TYR A 86 1.71 -15.51 14.42
CA TYR A 86 2.50 -15.56 15.65
C TYR A 86 1.76 -16.34 16.76
N LEU A 87 0.50 -16.01 17.00
CA LEU A 87 -0.35 -16.68 17.98
C LEU A 87 -0.56 -18.17 17.67
N ALA A 88 -0.74 -18.51 16.39
CA ALA A 88 -0.85 -19.88 15.93
C ALA A 88 0.43 -20.67 16.23
N SER A 89 1.60 -20.08 15.94
CA SER A 89 2.90 -20.71 16.20
C SER A 89 3.11 -20.99 17.69
N MET A 90 2.70 -20.05 18.56
CA MET A 90 2.73 -20.22 20.01
C MET A 90 1.83 -21.40 20.44
N LYS A 91 0.56 -21.40 20.02
CA LYS A 91 -0.38 -22.48 20.37
C LYS A 91 -0.01 -23.85 19.82
N LEU A 92 0.51 -23.91 18.60
CA LEU A 92 1.01 -25.15 18.01
C LEU A 92 2.18 -25.74 18.81
N THR A 93 2.99 -24.91 19.46
CA THR A 93 4.06 -25.38 20.35
C THR A 93 3.47 -25.99 21.61
N ASP A 94 2.50 -25.32 22.25
CA ASP A 94 1.79 -25.86 23.41
C ASP A 94 1.12 -27.20 23.10
N PHE A 95 0.42 -27.31 21.97
CA PHE A 95 -0.20 -28.56 21.53
C PHE A 95 0.84 -29.65 21.25
N THR A 96 2.00 -29.29 20.70
CA THR A 96 3.08 -30.26 20.47
C THR A 96 3.57 -30.86 21.78
N ASP A 97 3.67 -30.07 22.86
CA ASP A 97 4.08 -30.59 24.17
C ASP A 97 2.97 -31.37 24.87
N GLN A 98 1.71 -30.96 24.73
CA GLN A 98 0.55 -31.73 25.20
C GLN A 98 0.44 -33.10 24.53
N LEU A 99 0.69 -33.17 23.23
CA LEU A 99 0.70 -34.42 22.48
C LEU A 99 1.81 -35.38 22.95
N LYS A 100 3.02 -34.87 23.25
CA LYS A 100 4.10 -35.68 23.82
C LYS A 100 3.75 -36.23 25.20
N SER A 101 3.04 -35.44 26.01
CA SER A 101 2.58 -35.85 27.34
C SER A 101 1.33 -36.73 27.31
N ASN A 102 0.79 -37.03 26.13
CA ASN A 102 -0.50 -37.71 25.93
C ASN A 102 -1.66 -37.07 26.73
N ASN A 103 -1.64 -35.74 26.87
CA ASN A 103 -2.63 -34.96 27.59
C ASN A 103 -3.24 -33.90 26.66
N HIS A 104 -3.77 -34.36 25.53
CA HIS A 104 -4.39 -33.51 24.51
C HIS A 104 -5.90 -33.76 24.48
N GLU A 105 -6.66 -32.71 24.19
CA GLU A 105 -8.10 -32.79 23.92
C GLU A 105 -8.31 -32.83 22.40
N GLU A 106 -9.31 -33.61 21.94
CA GLU A 106 -9.66 -33.69 20.52
C GLU A 106 -10.23 -32.36 20.01
N ASP A 107 -11.06 -31.68 20.81
CA ASP A 107 -11.59 -30.36 20.52
C ASP A 107 -11.31 -29.43 21.68
N SER A 108 -10.66 -28.29 21.41
CA SER A 108 -10.38 -27.29 22.43
C SER A 108 -10.60 -25.88 21.88
N TYR A 109 -10.94 -24.95 22.75
CA TYR A 109 -11.24 -23.56 22.41
C TYR A 109 -10.83 -22.62 23.54
N GLY A 110 -10.55 -21.37 23.20
CA GLY A 110 -10.27 -20.36 24.21
C GLY A 110 -9.89 -19.01 23.63
N ASP A 111 -9.45 -18.13 24.52
CA ASP A 111 -8.93 -16.82 24.18
C ASP A 111 -7.40 -16.76 24.36
N PHE A 112 -6.83 -15.62 23.99
CA PHE A 112 -5.42 -15.28 24.21
C PHE A 112 -5.22 -14.28 25.38
N GLY A 113 -6.22 -14.12 26.23
CA GLY A 113 -6.22 -13.23 27.39
C GLY A 113 -6.10 -11.73 27.06
N GLU A 114 -5.73 -10.94 28.08
CA GLU A 114 -5.67 -9.47 27.99
C GLU A 114 -4.58 -8.94 27.04
N ASN A 115 -3.56 -9.75 26.74
CA ASN A 115 -2.48 -9.36 25.84
C ASN A 115 -2.94 -9.28 24.37
N PHE A 116 -3.98 -10.03 24.01
CA PHE A 116 -4.52 -10.09 22.67
C PHE A 116 -6.06 -10.11 22.74
N PRO A 117 -6.68 -8.97 23.10
CA PRO A 117 -8.14 -8.87 23.19
C PRO A 117 -8.78 -9.11 21.84
N GLY A 118 -9.93 -9.78 21.84
CA GLY A 118 -10.71 -10.06 20.64
C GLY A 118 -10.18 -11.19 19.75
N TYR A 119 -9.05 -11.82 20.09
CA TYR A 119 -8.58 -13.04 19.44
C TYR A 119 -9.10 -14.28 20.17
N MET A 120 -9.71 -15.18 19.39
CA MET A 120 -10.20 -16.47 19.85
C MET A 120 -9.51 -17.58 19.04
N TRP A 121 -9.32 -18.74 19.65
CA TRP A 121 -8.79 -19.91 18.97
C TRP A 121 -9.69 -21.13 19.15
N HIS A 122 -9.67 -21.99 18.16
CA HIS A 122 -10.31 -23.29 18.16
C HIS A 122 -9.35 -24.30 17.55
N SER A 123 -9.10 -25.40 18.25
CA SER A 123 -8.24 -26.47 17.78
C SER A 123 -9.00 -27.79 17.72
N HIS A 124 -8.78 -28.52 16.63
CA HIS A 124 -9.21 -29.90 16.48
C HIS A 124 -7.97 -30.78 16.27
N ILE A 125 -7.76 -31.76 17.15
CA ILE A 125 -6.64 -32.69 17.14
C ILE A 125 -7.16 -34.09 16.87
N GLU A 126 -6.84 -34.63 15.69
CA GLU A 126 -7.29 -35.94 15.25
C GLU A 126 -6.09 -36.90 15.19
N GLU A 127 -6.22 -38.07 15.82
CA GLU A 127 -5.30 -39.19 15.57
C GLU A 127 -5.67 -39.83 14.22
N LYS A 128 -4.92 -39.48 13.19
CA LYS A 128 -5.12 -40.01 11.86
C LYS A 128 -4.05 -41.05 11.56
N GLY A 129 -4.29 -42.28 12.03
CA GLY A 129 -3.53 -43.41 11.51
C GLY A 129 -3.70 -43.53 9.99
N LEU A 130 -2.70 -44.06 9.29
CA LEU A 130 -2.88 -44.49 7.91
C LEU A 130 -3.96 -45.59 7.95
N SER A 131 -5.20 -45.23 7.68
CA SER A 131 -6.33 -46.13 7.69
C SER A 131 -6.41 -46.89 6.37
N SER A 132 -6.88 -48.14 6.43
CA SER A 132 -7.10 -49.00 5.25
C SER A 132 -7.97 -48.35 4.16
N ASP A 133 -8.73 -47.32 4.50
CA ASP A 133 -9.61 -46.59 3.58
C ASP A 133 -8.83 -45.73 2.56
N SER A 134 -7.58 -45.38 2.84
CA SER A 134 -6.75 -44.51 1.98
C SER A 134 -5.61 -45.23 1.27
N ILE A 135 -5.29 -46.46 1.68
CA ILE A 135 -4.09 -47.20 1.27
C ILE A 135 -4.52 -48.62 0.88
N PRO A 136 -4.23 -49.09 -0.35
CA PRO A 136 -4.52 -50.45 -0.77
C PRO A 136 -3.97 -51.49 0.22
N GLU A 137 -4.75 -52.53 0.48
CA GLU A 137 -4.46 -53.55 1.51
C GLU A 137 -3.08 -54.21 1.30
N GLU A 138 -2.67 -54.43 0.05
CA GLU A 138 -1.33 -54.93 -0.32
C GLU A 138 -0.20 -54.02 0.18
N THR A 139 -0.38 -52.70 0.08
CA THR A 139 0.63 -51.74 0.54
C THR A 139 0.63 -51.60 2.06
N MET A 140 -0.50 -51.87 2.72
CA MET A 140 -0.58 -51.88 4.18
C MET A 140 0.24 -53.02 4.76
N GLU A 141 0.21 -54.22 4.17
CA GLU A 141 1.04 -55.35 4.62
C GLU A 141 2.54 -55.03 4.54
N ILE A 142 2.96 -54.40 3.44
CA ILE A 142 4.34 -53.97 3.25
C ILE A 142 4.73 -52.91 4.29
N LEU A 143 3.87 -51.92 4.53
CA LEU A 143 4.11 -50.89 5.53
C LEU A 143 4.14 -51.48 6.94
N GLU A 144 3.20 -52.36 7.30
CA GLU A 144 3.16 -53.01 8.62
C GLU A 144 4.44 -53.81 8.89
N THR A 145 4.99 -54.44 7.84
CA THR A 145 6.25 -55.19 7.93
C THR A 145 7.49 -54.29 7.97
N ALA A 146 7.51 -53.20 7.18
CA ALA A 146 8.69 -52.36 7.00
C ALA A 146 8.90 -51.34 8.12
N ILE A 147 7.81 -50.75 8.63
CA ILE A 147 7.85 -49.69 9.65
C ILE A 147 7.10 -50.05 10.93
N GLY A 148 6.44 -51.21 10.98
CA GLY A 148 5.71 -51.66 12.17
C GLY A 148 4.30 -51.06 12.26
N LYS A 149 3.34 -51.88 12.67
CA LYS A 149 1.91 -51.54 12.80
C LYS A 149 1.66 -50.30 13.69
N ASP A 150 2.49 -50.11 14.71
CA ASP A 150 2.37 -48.99 15.65
C ASP A 150 2.80 -47.66 15.03
N MET A 151 3.80 -47.64 14.14
CA MET A 151 4.25 -46.39 13.51
C MET A 151 3.25 -45.83 12.51
N ILE A 152 2.48 -46.71 11.86
CA ILE A 152 1.43 -46.38 10.89
C ILE A 152 0.27 -45.60 11.54
N ARG A 153 0.05 -45.79 12.84
CA ARG A 153 -1.07 -45.18 13.59
C ARG A 153 -0.72 -43.85 14.26
N ARG A 154 0.54 -43.41 14.25
CA ARG A 154 1.04 -42.31 15.12
C ARG A 154 1.06 -40.91 14.49
N PHE A 155 0.27 -40.67 13.44
CA PHE A 155 0.15 -39.34 12.86
C PHE A 155 -0.99 -38.58 13.54
N MET A 156 -0.64 -37.48 14.19
CA MET A 156 -1.62 -36.54 14.73
C MET A 156 -1.79 -35.39 13.74
N LYS A 157 -3.02 -35.09 13.37
CA LYS A 157 -3.38 -33.88 12.65
C LYS A 157 -3.85 -32.84 13.66
N ILE A 158 -3.31 -31.64 13.58
CA ILE A 158 -3.75 -30.50 14.39
C ILE A 158 -4.30 -29.47 13.41
N ASP A 159 -5.60 -29.26 13.44
CA ASP A 159 -6.27 -28.13 12.80
C ASP A 159 -6.42 -27.01 13.83
N LEU A 160 -5.91 -25.83 13.52
CA LEU A 160 -6.00 -24.66 14.38
C LEU A 160 -6.60 -23.50 13.60
N GLU A 161 -7.68 -22.96 14.13
CA GLU A 161 -8.35 -21.76 13.64
C GLU A 161 -8.23 -20.64 14.67
N ILE A 162 -7.89 -19.44 14.19
CA ILE A 162 -7.85 -18.20 14.96
C ILE A 162 -8.82 -17.23 14.32
N SER A 163 -9.78 -16.77 15.10
CA SER A 163 -10.75 -15.75 14.70
C SER A 163 -10.52 -14.46 15.48
N HIS A 164 -10.90 -13.35 14.86
CA HIS A 164 -10.88 -12.04 15.51
C HIS A 164 -12.23 -11.34 15.35
N GLU A 165 -12.58 -10.45 16.29
CA GLU A 165 -13.89 -9.77 16.35
C GLU A 165 -14.25 -9.00 15.07
N ASN A 166 -13.27 -8.58 14.27
CA ASN A 166 -13.49 -7.93 12.98
C ASN A 166 -13.98 -8.88 11.88
N GLY A 167 -14.17 -10.18 12.17
CA GLY A 167 -14.62 -11.21 11.25
C GLY A 167 -13.50 -11.86 10.43
N ASN A 168 -12.24 -11.49 10.66
CA ASN A 168 -11.12 -12.15 10.00
C ASN A 168 -10.81 -13.49 10.68
N THR A 169 -10.54 -14.50 9.86
CA THR A 169 -10.17 -15.84 10.31
C THR A 169 -8.84 -16.25 9.67
N PHE A 170 -8.02 -16.94 10.44
CA PHE A 170 -6.76 -17.56 10.02
C PHE A 170 -6.78 -19.02 10.44
N ALA A 171 -6.59 -19.95 9.49
CA ALA A 171 -6.57 -21.38 9.79
C ALA A 171 -5.24 -22.00 9.32
N ILE A 172 -4.70 -22.91 10.11
CA ILE A 172 -3.52 -23.70 9.79
C ILE A 172 -3.73 -25.16 10.21
N SER A 173 -3.43 -26.07 9.28
CA SER A 173 -3.41 -27.50 9.55
C SER A 173 -1.97 -28.01 9.56
N THR A 174 -1.62 -28.82 10.55
CA THR A 174 -0.28 -29.37 10.65
C THR A 174 -0.29 -30.84 11.06
N TRP A 175 0.65 -31.61 10.53
CA TRP A 175 0.80 -33.03 10.83
C TRP A 175 2.01 -33.22 11.74
N ARG A 176 1.86 -34.02 12.79
CA ARG A 176 2.93 -34.33 13.74
C ARG A 176 3.05 -35.83 13.88
N PHE A 177 4.30 -36.30 13.80
CA PHE A 177 4.64 -37.67 14.15
C PHE A 177 5.13 -37.69 15.59
N LEU A 178 4.49 -38.49 16.45
CA LEU A 178 4.94 -38.66 17.83
C LEU A 178 6.02 -39.72 17.87
N GLN A 179 7.28 -39.34 18.08
CA GLN A 179 8.36 -40.27 18.38
C GLN A 179 8.46 -40.43 19.90
N ASN A 180 8.24 -41.65 20.40
CA ASN A 180 8.54 -41.97 21.80
C ASN A 180 10.05 -42.12 21.84
N GLU A 181 10.72 -41.22 22.55
CA GLU A 181 12.07 -41.50 23.01
C GLU A 181 11.93 -42.55 24.12
N GLU A 182 12.13 -43.82 23.77
CA GLU A 182 12.42 -44.84 24.78
C GLU A 182 13.68 -44.39 25.52
N LYS A 183 13.53 -44.18 26.82
CA LYS A 183 14.64 -43.97 27.76
C LYS A 183 15.17 -45.31 28.26
#